data_AF-A0A662C1K6-F1
#
_entry.id   AF-A0A662C1K6-F1
#
_cell.length_a   1.000
_cell.length_b   1.000
_cell.length_c   1.000
_cell.angle_alpha   90.00
_cell.angle_beta   90.00
_cell.angle_gamma   90.00
#
_symmetry.space_group_name_H-M   'P 1'
#
loop_
_entity.id
_entity.type
_entity.pdbx_description
1 polymer ?
#
loop_
_entity_poly.entity_id
_entity_poly.type
_entity_poly.pdbx_seq_one_letter_code
_entity_poly.pdbx_strand_id
1 'polypeptide(L)' 'MAEKTIAGKQVNVSEEGYLEDMSQWNEDIAKEIADEIGIE' A
#
# COMPACT_ATOMS: atom_id res chain seq x y z
N MET A 1 -7.01 10.50 0.29
CA MET A 1 -6.51 10.10 -1.04
C MET A 1 -5.12 10.65 -1.26
N ALA A 2 -4.11 9.83 -0.99
CA ALA A 2 -2.75 10.05 -1.45
C ALA A 2 -2.40 8.92 -2.43
N GLU A 3 -1.81 9.27 -3.57
CA GLU A 3 -1.24 8.27 -4.50
C GLU A 3 0.19 7.97 -4.06
N LYS A 4 0.46 6.71 -3.74
CA LYS A 4 1.80 6.22 -3.40
C LYS A 4 2.28 5.22 -4.45
N THR A 5 3.58 5.15 -4.64
CA THR A 5 4.20 4.06 -5.39
C THR A 5 4.63 2.99 -4.41
N ILE A 6 3.95 1.84 -4.42
CA ILE A 6 4.24 0.69 -3.56
C ILE A 6 4.49 -0.53 -4.46
N ALA A 7 5.59 -1.25 -4.26
CA ALA A 7 6.00 -2.37 -5.11
C ALA A 7 6.07 -1.99 -6.62
N GLY A 8 6.47 -0.74 -6.92
CA GLY A 8 6.53 -0.23 -8.30
C GLY A 8 5.18 0.02 -8.98
N LYS A 9 4.07 -0.09 -8.25
CA LYS A 9 2.71 0.23 -8.71
C LYS A 9 2.20 1.47 -8.03
N GLN A 10 1.45 2.29 -8.78
CA GLN A 10 0.75 3.43 -8.20
C GLN A 10 -0.54 2.93 -7.54
N VAL A 11 -0.68 3.19 -6.26
CA VAL A 11 -1.80 2.75 -5.43
C VAL A 11 -2.40 3.92 -4.68
N ASN A 12 -3.70 3.85 -4.43
CA ASN A 12 -4.42 4.85 -3.66
C ASN A 12 -4.46 4.42 -2.20
N VAL A 13 -3.90 5.26 -1.34
CA VAL A 13 -3.92 5.05 0.11
C VAL A 13 -4.69 6.16 0.81
N SER A 14 -5.37 5.78 1.90
CA SER A 14 -6.03 6.69 2.82
C SER A 14 -4.98 7.49 3.61
N GLU A 15 -5.44 8.51 4.33
CA GLU A 15 -4.56 9.30 5.20
C GLU A 15 -3.93 8.47 6.33
N GLU A 16 -4.56 7.35 6.69
CA GLU A 16 -4.08 6.39 7.68
C GLU A 16 -3.11 5.35 7.08
N GLY A 17 -2.90 5.36 5.76
CA GLY A 17 -1.98 4.45 5.06
C GLY A 17 -2.62 3.14 4.59
N TYR A 18 -3.94 3.00 4.65
CA TYR A 18 -4.65 1.81 4.13
C TYR A 18 -4.94 1.94 2.64
N LEU A 19 -4.88 0.83 1.90
CA LEU A 19 -5.35 0.78 0.52
C LEU A 19 -6.82 1.19 0.44
N GLU A 20 -7.14 2.17 -0.41
CA GLU A 20 -8.52 2.56 -0.71
C GLU A 20 -9.15 1.62 -1.75
N ASP A 21 -8.36 1.13 -2.71
CA ASP A 21 -8.81 0.19 -3.74
C ASP A 21 -8.27 -1.22 -3.48
N MET A 22 -9.13 -2.10 -3.00
CA MET A 22 -8.77 -3.50 -2.71
C MET A 22 -8.48 -4.33 -3.97
N SER A 23 -8.85 -3.85 -5.15
CA SER A 23 -8.47 -4.50 -6.43
C SER A 23 -7.00 -4.26 -6.76
N GLN A 24 -6.39 -3.21 -6.19
CA GLN A 24 -4.96 -2.96 -6.32
C GLN A 24 -4.14 -3.88 -5.41
N TRP A 25 -4.75 -4.45 -4.36
CA TRP A 25 -4.07 -5.32 -3.40
C TRP A 25 -3.40 -6.51 -4.08
N ASN A 26 -2.15 -6.76 -3.69
CA ASN A 26 -1.42 -7.99 -3.98
C ASN A 26 -0.39 -8.24 -2.87
N GLU A 27 0.18 -9.44 -2.84
CA GLU A 27 1.13 -9.85 -1.81
C GLU A 27 2.35 -8.91 -1.72
N ASP A 28 2.86 -8.40 -2.86
CA ASP A 28 4.00 -7.48 -2.88
C ASP A 28 3.67 -6.13 -2.23
N ILE A 29 2.50 -5.56 -2.54
CA ILE A 29 2.04 -4.31 -1.93
C ILE A 29 1.84 -4.49 -0.42
N ALA A 30 1.23 -5.61 -0.01
CA ALA A 30 1.02 -5.89 1.41
C ALA A 30 2.34 -6.00 2.17
N LYS A 31 3.35 -6.66 1.60
CA LYS A 31 4.70 -6.76 2.18
C LYS A 31 5.38 -5.41 2.30
N GLU A 32 5.35 -4.59 1.25
CA GLU A 32 5.96 -3.25 1.29
C GLU A 32 5.25 -2.33 2.28
N ILE A 33 3.92 -2.38 2.38
CA ILE A 33 3.19 -1.64 3.41
C ILE A 33 3.63 -2.12 4.79
N ALA A 34 3.67 -3.44 5.02
CA ALA A 34 4.06 -4.03 6.29
C ALA A 34 5.50 -3.66 6.71
N ASP A 35 6.44 -3.63 5.75
CA ASP A 35 7.81 -3.16 5.93
C ASP A 35 7.86 -1.67 6.28
N GLU A 36 7.11 -0.80 5.56
CA GLU A 36 7.00 0.64 5.85
C GLU A 36 6.52 0.91 7.29
N ILE A 37 5.59 0.08 7.81
CA ILE A 37 5.02 0.25 9.16
C ILE A 37 5.68 -0.64 10.23
N GLY A 38 6.72 -1.40 9.88
CA GLY A 38 7.53 -2.17 10.82
C GLY A 38 6.83 -3.37 11.45
N ILE A 39 5.91 -3.99 10.73
CA ILE A 39 5.26 -5.25 11.12
C ILE A 39 5.66 -6.36 10.14
N GLU A 40 6.86 -6.92 10.34
CA GLU A 40 7.34 -8.13 9.66
C GLU A 40 6.57 -9.40 10.05
#